data_AF-A0A1V2EWT9-F1
#
_entry.id   AF-A0A1V2EWT9-F1
#
_cell.length_a   1.000
_cell.length_b   1.000
_cell.length_c   1.000
_cell.angle_alpha   90.00
_cell.angle_beta   90.00
_cell.angle_gamma   90.00
#
_symmetry.space_group_name_H-M   'P 1'
#
loop_
_entity.id
_entity.type
_entity.pdbx_description
1 polymer ?
#
loop_
_entity_poly.entity_id
_entity_poly.type
_entity_poly.pdbx_seq_one_letter_code
_entity_poly.pdbx_strand_id
1 'polypeptide(L)'
;MGPSGFVAVIAGWITTEVGRQPYTVYGHLLTGQSHSPLAAPAVATSLVAFVLVYFAVFGAGTWYILHLMRNPARPQEAEPDQALVRTVGITPAPALSAAAGE
;
A
#
# COMPACT_ATOMS: atom_id res chain seq x y z
N MET A 1 -11.98 -12.11 10.66
CA MET A 1 -11.93 -10.72 11.13
C MET A 1 -11.19 -9.79 10.14
N GLY A 2 -11.42 -9.93 8.84
CA GLY A 2 -10.61 -9.23 7.82
C GLY A 2 -10.73 -7.69 7.86
N PRO A 3 -11.93 -7.11 7.77
CA PRO A 3 -12.07 -5.65 7.66
C PRO A 3 -12.02 -4.89 9.00
N SER A 4 -12.05 -5.58 10.14
CA SER A 4 -12.20 -4.92 11.45
C SER A 4 -11.01 -4.04 11.83
N GLY A 5 -9.79 -4.39 11.40
CA GLY A 5 -8.61 -3.55 11.61
C GLY A 5 -8.72 -2.20 10.91
N PHE A 6 -9.20 -2.19 9.66
CA PHE A 6 -9.42 -0.95 8.90
C PHE A 6 -10.47 -0.07 9.57
N VAL A 7 -11.59 -0.67 10.00
CA VAL A 7 -12.66 0.05 10.72
C VAL A 7 -12.13 0.67 12.01
N ALA A 8 -11.33 -0.05 12.79
CA ALA A 8 -10.75 0.45 14.03
C ALA A 8 -9.83 1.67 13.80
N VAL A 9 -9.02 1.66 12.74
CA VAL A 9 -8.17 2.80 12.37
C VAL A 9 -9.00 4.04 12.05
N ILE A 10 -10.04 3.89 11.21
CA ILE A 10 -10.92 5.01 10.84
C ILE A 10 -11.67 5.56 12.07
N ALA A 11 -12.19 4.68 12.93
CA ALA A 11 -12.86 5.09 14.16
C ALA A 11 -11.92 5.85 15.12
N GLY A 12 -10.66 5.41 15.22
CA GLY A 12 -9.63 6.10 16.00
C GLY A 12 -9.38 7.53 15.50
N TRP A 13 -9.22 7.69 14.18
CA TRP A 13 -9.07 9.01 13.55
C TRP A 13 -10.30 9.91 13.75
N ILE A 14 -11.51 9.37 13.63
CA ILE A 14 -12.74 10.14 13.88
C ILE A 14 -12.76 10.63 15.33
N THR A 15 -12.40 9.78 16.30
CA THR A 15 -12.41 10.14 17.72
C THR A 15 -11.45 11.30 18.00
N THR A 16 -10.25 11.28 17.42
CA THR A 16 -9.25 12.35 17.65
C THR A 16 -9.56 13.64 16.90
N GLU A 17 -10.11 13.55 15.68
CA GLU A 17 -10.41 14.71 14.84
C GLU A 17 -11.73 15.40 15.24
N VAL A 18 -12.78 14.62 15.48
CA VAL A 18 -14.07 15.17 15.92
C VAL A 18 -14.03 15.54 17.40
N GLY A 19 -13.28 14.80 18.22
CA GLY A 19 -13.14 15.07 19.64
C GLY A 19 -12.52 16.44 19.97
N ARG A 20 -11.79 17.06 19.03
CA ARG A 20 -11.23 18.41 19.21
C ARG A 20 -12.15 19.56 18.80
N GLN A 21 -13.31 19.27 18.21
CA GLN A 21 -14.30 20.30 17.88
C GLN A 21 -14.70 21.05 19.17
N PRO A 22 -14.82 22.39 19.15
CA PRO A 22 -14.94 23.27 17.98
C PRO A 22 -13.60 23.91 17.52
N TYR A 23 -12.45 23.37 17.90
CA TYR A 23 -11.14 23.96 17.61
C TYR A 23 -10.41 23.26 16.46
N THR A 24 -9.86 24.05 15.53
CA THR A 24 -8.79 23.60 14.63
C THR A 24 -7.44 23.60 15.35
N VAL A 25 -7.19 24.64 16.15
CA VAL A 25 -6.04 24.71 17.07
C VAL A 25 -6.58 25.03 18.45
N TYR A 26 -6.39 24.12 19.40
CA TYR A 26 -6.97 24.22 20.75
C TYR A 26 -6.67 25.57 21.40
N GLY A 27 -7.72 26.24 21.90
CA GLY A 27 -7.59 27.53 22.59
C GLY A 27 -7.20 28.71 21.70
N HIS A 28 -6.95 28.50 20.40
CA HIS A 28 -6.42 29.53 19.50
C HIS A 28 -7.30 29.80 18.27
N LEU A 29 -7.76 28.75 17.58
CA LEU A 29 -8.48 28.90 16.31
C LEU A 29 -9.70 28.00 16.26
N LEU A 30 -10.87 28.60 16.12
CA LEU A 30 -12.14 27.89 15.95
C LEU A 30 -12.26 27.35 14.52
N THR A 31 -12.85 26.15 14.39
CA THR A 31 -13.08 25.52 13.08
C THR A 31 -13.92 26.39 12.15
N GLY A 32 -14.89 27.13 12.69
CA GLY A 32 -15.71 28.08 11.92
C GLY A 32 -14.92 29.24 11.31
N GLN A 33 -13.73 29.56 11.82
CA GLN A 33 -12.87 30.64 11.32
C GLN A 33 -11.71 30.13 10.46
N SER A 34 -11.57 28.81 10.32
CA SER A 34 -10.40 28.17 9.73
C SER A 34 -10.55 27.81 8.25
N HIS A 35 -11.62 28.26 7.59
CA HIS A 35 -11.90 27.97 6.18
C HIS A 35 -11.48 29.13 5.27
N SER A 36 -11.12 28.83 4.02
CA SER A 36 -10.85 29.85 3.00
C SER A 36 -12.14 30.49 2.48
N PRO A 37 -12.13 31.79 2.08
CA PRO A 37 -13.30 32.50 1.58
C PRO A 37 -13.62 32.07 0.14
N LEU A 38 -14.17 30.87 -0.03
CA LEU A 38 -14.57 30.29 -1.32
C LEU A 38 -16.09 30.21 -1.42
N ALA A 39 -16.61 30.41 -2.64
CA ALA A 39 -18.02 30.22 -2.91
C ALA A 39 -18.40 28.72 -2.79
N ALA A 40 -19.55 28.44 -2.17
CA ALA A 40 -20.02 27.07 -1.95
C ALA A 40 -20.05 26.18 -3.23
N PRO A 41 -20.43 26.69 -4.43
CA PRO A 41 -20.42 25.87 -5.64
C PRO A 41 -19.02 25.38 -6.05
N ALA A 42 -17.98 26.18 -5.81
CA ALA A 42 -16.61 25.79 -6.15
C ALA A 42 -16.13 24.63 -5.28
N VAL A 43 -16.42 24.67 -3.98
CA VAL A 43 -16.11 23.60 -3.02
C VAL A 43 -16.91 22.34 -3.33
N ALA A 44 -18.19 22.47 -3.65
CA ALA A 44 -19.04 21.33 -4.02
C ALA A 44 -18.53 20.64 -5.30
N THR A 45 -18.16 21.42 -6.31
CA THR A 45 -17.66 20.89 -7.59
C THR A 45 -16.36 20.09 -7.39
N SER A 46 -15.40 20.64 -6.65
CA SER A 46 -14.14 19.94 -6.37
C SER A 46 -14.34 18.72 -5.49
N LEU A 47 -15.23 18.79 -4.48
CA LEU A 47 -15.58 17.66 -3.63
C LEU A 47 -16.15 16.49 -4.46
N VAL A 48 -17.10 16.76 -5.36
CA VAL A 48 -17.66 15.74 -6.25
C VAL A 48 -16.57 15.14 -7.15
N ALA A 49 -15.69 15.96 -7.72
CA ALA A 49 -14.57 15.47 -8.52
C ALA A 49 -13.66 14.53 -7.72
N PHE A 50 -13.30 14.89 -6.48
CA PHE A 50 -12.49 14.02 -5.61
C PHE A 50 -13.21 12.72 -5.26
N VAL A 51 -14.50 12.77 -4.94
CA VAL A 51 -15.32 11.58 -4.67
C VAL A 51 -15.25 10.62 -5.86
N LEU A 52 -15.53 11.10 -7.08
CA LEU A 52 -15.51 10.27 -8.29
C LEU A 52 -14.15 9.62 -8.53
N VAL A 53 -13.07 10.40 -8.43
CA VAL A 53 -11.70 9.89 -8.61
C VAL A 53 -11.35 8.85 -7.55
N TYR A 54 -11.67 9.10 -6.28
CA TYR A 54 -11.38 8.16 -5.20
C TYR A 54 -12.15 6.86 -5.37
N PHE A 55 -13.45 6.92 -5.68
CA PHE A 55 -14.23 5.71 -5.94
C PHE A 55 -13.69 4.92 -7.14
N ALA A 56 -13.26 5.59 -8.22
CA ALA A 56 -12.66 4.92 -9.36
C ALA A 56 -11.34 4.22 -8.99
N VAL A 57 -10.41 4.92 -8.35
CA VAL A 57 -9.08 4.40 -8.02
C VAL A 57 -9.15 3.33 -6.93
N PHE A 58 -9.79 3.62 -5.80
CA PHE A 58 -9.91 2.66 -4.70
C PHE A 58 -10.81 1.48 -5.08
N GLY A 59 -11.86 1.70 -5.88
CA GLY A 59 -12.72 0.63 -6.40
C GLY A 59 -11.94 -0.31 -7.33
N ALA A 60 -11.21 0.23 -8.31
CA ALA A 60 -10.38 -0.55 -9.22
C ALA A 60 -9.27 -1.30 -8.45
N GLY A 61 -8.58 -0.64 -7.51
CA GLY A 61 -7.56 -1.27 -6.67
C GLY A 61 -8.12 -2.39 -5.79
N THR A 62 -9.26 -2.16 -5.13
CA THR A 62 -9.94 -3.19 -4.32
C THR A 62 -10.36 -4.38 -5.18
N TRP A 63 -10.97 -4.12 -6.34
CA TRP A 63 -11.35 -5.18 -7.29
C TRP A 63 -10.12 -5.97 -7.76
N TYR A 64 -9.03 -5.28 -8.10
CA TYR A 64 -7.80 -5.90 -8.59
C TYR A 64 -7.15 -6.80 -7.53
N ILE A 65 -7.06 -6.34 -6.28
CA ILE A 65 -6.52 -7.15 -5.17
C ILE A 65 -7.41 -8.39 -4.96
N LEU A 66 -8.73 -8.23 -4.92
CA LEU A 66 -9.65 -9.35 -4.78
C LEU A 66 -9.58 -10.31 -5.97
N HIS A 67 -9.36 -9.80 -7.18
CA HIS A 67 -9.14 -10.59 -8.39
C HIS A 67 -7.85 -11.42 -8.28
N LEU A 68 -6.74 -10.80 -7.86
CA LEU A 68 -5.47 -11.51 -7.64
C LEU A 68 -5.58 -12.56 -6.54
N MET A 69 -6.26 -12.26 -5.43
CA MET A 69 -6.46 -13.21 -4.32
C MET A 69 -7.29 -14.44 -4.74
N ARG A 70 -8.13 -14.33 -5.78
CA ARG A 70 -8.91 -15.45 -6.32
C ARG A 70 -8.06 -16.40 -7.17
N ASN A 71 -6.95 -15.93 -7.71
CA ASN A 71 -6.06 -16.75 -8.52
C ASN A 71 -4.97 -17.34 -7.60
N PRO A 72 -4.86 -18.68 -7.46
CA PRO A 72 -3.77 -19.26 -6.71
C PRO A 72 -2.44 -18.85 -7.35
N ALA A 73 -1.45 -18.55 -6.52
CA ALA A 73 -0.11 -18.20 -6.98
C ALA A 73 0.35 -19.27 -7.99
N ARG A 74 0.67 -18.83 -9.21
CA ARG A 74 1.29 -19.72 -10.19
C ARG A 74 2.59 -20.22 -9.57
N PRO A 75 2.92 -21.52 -9.68
CA PRO A 75 4.22 -22.03 -9.27
C PRO A 75 5.27 -21.10 -9.88
N GLN A 76 6.14 -20.57 -9.04
CA GLN A 76 7.31 -19.80 -9.44
C GLN A 76 7.92 -20.52 -10.65
N GLU A 77 8.00 -19.85 -11.81
CA GLU A 77 8.87 -20.36 -12.88
C GLU A 77 10.21 -20.63 -12.22
N ALA A 78 10.67 -21.88 -12.33
CA ALA A 78 11.88 -22.34 -11.68
C ALA A 78 12.94 -21.28 -11.86
N GLU A 79 13.50 -20.81 -10.73
CA GLU A 79 14.68 -19.97 -10.72
C GLU A 79 15.63 -20.57 -11.77
N PRO A 80 16.02 -19.81 -12.83
CA PRO A 80 16.98 -20.35 -13.77
C PRO A 80 18.15 -20.75 -12.90
N ASP A 81 18.57 -22.02 -13.01
CA ASP A 81 19.57 -22.68 -12.17
C ASP A 81 20.86 -21.86 -12.25
N GLN A 82 20.90 -20.77 -11.48
CA GLN A 82 22.04 -19.90 -11.35
C GLN A 82 22.94 -20.69 -10.44
N ALA A 83 23.63 -21.66 -11.05
CA ALA A 83 24.83 -22.24 -10.51
C ALA A 83 25.64 -21.06 -10.00
N LEU A 84 25.60 -20.86 -8.69
CA LEU A 84 26.30 -19.80 -7.99
C LEU A 84 27.77 -19.98 -8.35
N VAL A 85 28.25 -19.20 -9.32
CA VAL A 85 29.67 -19.07 -9.59
C VAL A 85 30.23 -18.35 -8.39
N ARG A 86 30.60 -19.14 -7.37
CA ARG A 86 31.30 -18.67 -6.18
C ARG A 86 32.70 -18.26 -6.63
N THR A 87 32.87 -16.97 -6.92
CA THR A 87 34.14 -16.34 -7.33
C THR A 87 35.22 -16.33 -6.22
N VAL A 88 35.03 -17.04 -5.10
CA VAL A 88 35.98 -17.04 -3.98
C VAL A 88 36.33 -18.47 -3.58
N GLY A 89 37.60 -18.84 -3.80
CA GLY A 89 38.27 -19.93 -3.08
C GLY A 89 38.81 -21.08 -3.95
N ILE A 90 40.10 -20.99 -4.28
CA ILE A 90 41.08 -22.08 -4.51
C ILE A 90 40.54 -23.53 -4.49
N THR A 91 40.53 -24.13 -5.70
CA THR A 91 40.30 -25.56 -6.05
C THR A 91 38.87 -25.92 -6.47
N PRO A 92 38.59 -26.06 -7.78
CA PRO A 92 37.36 -26.72 -8.24
C PRO A 92 37.45 -28.23 -7.98
N ALA A 93 36.57 -28.74 -7.11
CA ALA A 93 36.37 -30.19 -6.90
C ALA A 93 36.04 -31.00 -8.18
N PRO A 94 35.44 -30.44 -9.27
CA PRO A 94 35.30 -31.21 -10.51
C PRO A 94 36.62 -31.52 -11.22
N ALA A 95 37.72 -30.80 -10.94
CA ALA A 95 39.01 -31.07 -11.58
C ALA A 95 39.73 -32.32 -11.02
N LEU A 96 39.41 -32.75 -9.80
CA LEU A 96 39.99 -33.96 -9.20
C LEU A 96 39.35 -35.25 -9.74
N SER A 97 38.07 -35.20 -10.12
CA SER A 97 37.38 -36.38 -10.68
C SER A 97 37.77 -36.65 -12.14
N ALA A 98 38.26 -35.65 -12.87
CA ALA A 98 38.74 -35.82 -14.25
C ALA A 98 40.18 -36.37 -14.32
N ALA A 99 40.98 -36.21 -13.26
CA ALA A 99 42.36 -36.69 -13.21
C ALA A 99 42.52 -38.09 -12.57
N ALA A 100 41.50 -38.59 -11.87
CA ALA A 100 41.51 -39.90 -11.21
C ALA A 100 40.86 -41.02 -12.05
N GLY A 101 40.62 -40.75 -13.33
CA GLY A 101 40.00 -41.67 -14.28
C GLY A 101 40.85 -41.87 -15.53
N GLU A 102 42.09 -42.34 -15.36
CA GLU A 102 42.85 -43.17 -16.31
C GLU A 102 43.67 -44.21 -15.53
#